data_AF-A0A925SD89-F1
#
_entry.id   AF-A0A925SD89-F1
#
_cell.length_a   1.000
_cell.length_b   1.000
_cell.length_c   1.000
_cell.angle_alpha   90.00
_cell.angle_beta   90.00
_cell.angle_gamma   90.00
#
_symmetry.space_group_name_H-M   'P 1'
#
loop_
_entity.id
_entity.type
_entity.pdbx_description
1 polymer ?
#
loop_
_entity_poly.entity_id
_entity_poly.type
_entity_poly.pdbx_seq_one_letter_code
_entity_poly.pdbx_strand_id
1 'polypeptide(L)'
;MRFANPNLLWCLVLLPLLTGFLFWSWQAKQKQIAQFVQSRLLANLTVGVSQGRQKFRLILLGTSVTFLLLAVAGPQYGTDWQEARQQGLDVIVAIDTSRSMLATDIAPNRLARAKLAT
;
A
#
# COMPACT_ATOMS: atom_id res chain seq x y z
N MET A 1 -6.03 -3.35 1.77
CA MET A 1 -4.75 -2.66 1.52
C MET A 1 -4.99 -1.74 0.33
N ARG A 2 -4.92 -0.42 0.55
CA ARG A 2 -5.27 0.59 -0.46
C ARG A 2 -4.00 1.35 -0.80
N PHE A 3 -3.75 1.57 -2.08
CA PHE A 3 -2.66 2.45 -2.50
C PHE A 3 -3.21 3.86 -2.63
N ALA A 4 -2.47 4.85 -2.13
CA ALA A 4 -2.86 6.26 -2.27
C ALA A 4 -2.98 6.66 -3.75
N ASN A 5 -2.08 6.15 -4.58
CA ASN A 5 -2.03 6.43 -6.02
C ASN A 5 -1.74 5.15 -6.82
N PRO A 6 -2.77 4.36 -7.19
CA PRO A 6 -2.57 3.10 -7.91
C PRO A 6 -1.91 3.29 -9.28
N ASN A 7 -2.08 4.45 -9.93
CA ASN A 7 -1.47 4.74 -11.23
C ASN A 7 0.07 4.82 -11.17
N LEU A 8 0.65 5.17 -10.01
CA LEU A 8 2.10 5.23 -9.82
C LEU A 8 2.74 3.83 -9.82
N LEU A 9 1.97 2.76 -9.67
CA LEU A 9 2.47 1.39 -9.83
C LEU A 9 2.96 1.10 -11.25
N TRP A 10 2.46 1.81 -12.27
CA TRP A 10 2.98 1.68 -13.64
C TRP A 10 4.44 2.11 -13.77
N CYS A 11 4.96 2.96 -12.88
CA CYS A 11 6.38 3.30 -12.84
C CYS A 11 7.27 2.09 -12.49
N LEU A 12 6.73 1.02 -11.92
CA LEU A 12 7.49 -0.23 -11.72
C LEU A 12 7.86 -0.89 -13.06
N VAL A 13 7.16 -0.61 -14.16
CA VAL A 13 7.50 -1.12 -15.51
C VAL A 13 8.77 -0.46 -16.05
N LEU A 14 9.12 0.74 -15.58
CA LEU A 14 10.40 1.39 -15.93
C LEU A 14 11.60 0.71 -15.28
N LEU A 15 11.40 -0.03 -14.19
CA LEU A 15 12.45 -0.72 -13.44
C LEU A 15 13.16 -1.82 -14.25
N PRO A 16 12.47 -2.77 -14.91
CA PRO A 16 13.11 -3.74 -15.80
C PRO A 16 13.76 -3.07 -17.04
N LEU A 17 13.21 -1.95 -17.51
CA LEU A 17 13.81 -1.16 -18.59
C LEU A 17 15.16 -0.55 -18.17
N LEU A 18 15.23 0.02 -16.97
CA LEU A 18 16.43 0.61 -16.39
C LEU A 18 17.50 -0.45 -16.10
N THR A 19 17.12 -1.58 -15.51
CA THR A 19 18.07 -2.67 -15.24
C THR A 19 18.55 -3.34 -16.53
N GLY A 20 17.67 -3.50 -17.52
CA GLY A 20 18.01 -3.95 -18.87
C GLY A 20 19.00 -3.02 -19.57
N PHE A 21 18.77 -1.70 -19.50
CA PHE A 21 19.69 -0.69 -20.04
C PHE A 21 21.05 -0.72 -19.35
N LEU A 22 21.10 -0.80 -18.02
CA LEU A 22 22.35 -0.89 -17.27
C LEU A 22 23.12 -2.19 -17.59
N PHE A 23 22.40 -3.30 -17.76
CA PHE A 23 23.01 -4.59 -18.16
C PHE A 23 23.55 -4.52 -19.59
N TRP A 24 22.79 -3.94 -20.52
CA TRP A 24 23.24 -3.72 -21.90
C TRP A 24 24.46 -2.80 -21.96
N SER A 25 24.45 -1.68 -21.22
CA SER A 25 25.57 -0.75 -21.10
C SER A 25 26.82 -1.42 -20.52
N TRP A 26 26.64 -2.30 -19.53
CA TRP A 26 27.75 -3.07 -18.97
C TRP A 26 28.34 -4.04 -20.00
N GLN A 27 27.50 -4.78 -20.73
CA GLN A 27 27.93 -5.69 -21.79
C GLN A 27 28.61 -4.94 -22.94
N ALA A 28 28.09 -3.77 -23.32
CA ALA A 28 28.68 -2.91 -24.34
C ALA A 28 30.05 -2.38 -23.91
N LYS A 29 30.20 -1.95 -22.64
CA LYS A 29 31.50 -1.57 -22.07
C LYS A 29 32.50 -2.72 -22.12
N GLN A 30 32.10 -3.94 -21.76
CA GLN A 30 33.00 -5.09 -21.81
C GLN A 30 33.45 -5.40 -23.25
N LYS A 31 32.55 -5.30 -24.23
CA LYS A 31 32.88 -5.47 -25.65
C LYS A 31 33.86 -4.39 -26.14
N GLN A 32 33.65 -3.13 -25.77
CA GLN A 32 34.55 -2.03 -26.15
C GLN A 32 35.93 -2.18 -25.52
N ILE A 33 36.00 -2.57 -24.24
CA ILE A 33 37.26 -2.84 -23.55
C ILE A 33 38.02 -4.02 -24.20
N ALA A 34 37.31 -5.07 -24.60
CA ALA A 34 37.89 -6.20 -25.32
C ALA A 34 38.41 -5.83 -26.73
N GLN A 35 37.80 -4.83 -27.38
CA GLN A 35 38.24 -4.34 -28.69
C GLN A 35 39.40 -3.34 -28.59
N PHE A 36 39.51 -2.59 -27.49
CA PHE A 36 40.52 -1.54 -27.33
C PHE A 36 41.85 -2.02 -26.73
N VAL A 37 41.91 -3.21 -26.13
CA VAL A 37 43.08 -3.63 -25.36
C VAL A 37 43.60 -4.98 -25.88
N GLN A 38 44.81 -4.96 -26.42
CA GLN A 38 45.64 -6.15 -26.65
C GLN A 38 45.59 -7.04 -25.40
N SER A 39 45.17 -8.29 -25.56
CA SER A 39 44.82 -9.27 -24.51
C SER A 39 45.80 -9.39 -23.33
N ARG A 40 47.04 -8.91 -23.47
CA ARG A 40 48.08 -8.90 -22.44
C ARG A 40 48.04 -7.69 -21.48
N LEU A 41 47.49 -6.55 -21.88
CA LEU A 41 47.33 -5.35 -21.03
C LEU A 41 46.06 -5.40 -20.16
N LEU A 42 45.02 -6.12 -20.61
CA LEU A 42 43.80 -6.33 -19.84
C LEU A 42 44.07 -7.02 -18.51
N ALA A 43 44.88 -8.08 -18.55
CA ALA A 43 45.23 -8.85 -17.36
C ALA A 43 45.88 -7.99 -16.27
N ASN A 44 46.64 -6.95 -16.64
CA ASN A 44 47.31 -6.05 -15.69
C ASN A 44 46.42 -4.88 -15.23
N LEU A 45 45.46 -4.41 -16.05
CA LEU A 45 44.53 -3.34 -15.69
C LEU A 45 43.31 -3.85 -14.90
N THR A 46 42.93 -5.12 -15.04
CA THR A 46 41.79 -5.71 -14.32
C THR A 46 42.17 -6.32 -12.96
N VAL A 47 43.44 -6.26 -12.56
CA VAL A 47 43.91 -6.68 -11.22
C VAL A 47 43.33 -5.73 -10.17
N GLY A 48 42.11 -6.01 -9.71
CA GLY A 48 41.40 -5.20 -8.72
C GLY A 48 39.90 -5.02 -8.99
N VAL A 49 39.43 -5.35 -10.20
CA VAL A 49 37.99 -5.23 -10.52
C VAL A 49 37.26 -6.49 -10.08
N SER A 50 36.79 -6.48 -8.83
CA SER A 50 35.96 -7.57 -8.32
C SER A 50 34.58 -7.55 -9.00
N GLN A 51 34.36 -8.49 -9.92
CA GLN A 51 33.06 -8.65 -10.60
C GLN A 51 31.91 -8.87 -9.59
N GLY A 52 32.20 -9.50 -8.45
CA GLY A 52 31.24 -9.68 -7.35
C GLY A 52 30.80 -8.34 -6.74
N ARG A 53 31.74 -7.45 -6.43
CA ARG A 53 31.42 -6.10 -5.91
C ARG A 53 30.63 -5.27 -6.93
N GLN A 54 30.93 -5.41 -8.22
CA GLN A 54 30.21 -4.70 -9.28
C GLN A 54 28.77 -5.20 -9.43
N LYS A 55 28.55 -6.52 -9.42
CA LYS A 55 27.20 -7.11 -9.38
C LYS A 55 26.44 -6.69 -8.13
N PHE A 56 27.07 -6.74 -6.96
CA PHE A 56 26.45 -6.32 -5.71
C PHE A 56 26.02 -4.85 -5.76
N ARG A 57 26.86 -3.95 -6.28
CA ARG A 57 26.52 -2.53 -6.46
C ARG A 57 25.31 -2.34 -7.37
N LEU A 58 25.22 -3.10 -8.47
CA LEU A 58 24.07 -3.04 -9.39
C LEU A 58 22.79 -3.57 -8.73
N ILE A 59 22.87 -4.68 -8.00
CA ILE A 59 21.74 -5.21 -7.23
C ILE A 59 21.28 -4.15 -6.23
N LEU A 60 22.19 -3.60 -5.43
CA LEU A 60 21.88 -2.62 -4.40
C LEU A 60 21.20 -1.38 -4.97
N LEU A 61 21.71 -0.85 -6.09
CA LEU A 61 21.07 0.24 -6.84
C LEU A 61 19.66 -0.13 -7.30
N GLY A 62 19.48 -1.32 -7.87
CA GLY A 62 18.17 -1.82 -8.28
C GLY A 62 17.20 -1.91 -7.11
N THR A 63 17.62 -2.51 -5.99
CA THR A 63 16.77 -2.65 -4.79
C THR A 63 16.41 -1.29 -4.18
N SER A 64 17.36 -0.34 -4.14
CA SER A 64 17.09 1.02 -3.65
C SER A 64 16.04 1.75 -4.49
N VAL A 65 16.12 1.65 -5.81
CA VAL A 65 15.11 2.23 -6.71
C VAL A 65 13.75 1.57 -6.51
N THR A 66 13.70 0.25 -6.36
CA THR A 66 12.46 -0.48 -6.04
C THR A 66 11.82 0.02 -4.76
N PHE A 67 12.60 0.16 -3.68
CA PHE A 67 12.07 0.66 -2.41
C PHE A 67 11.60 2.11 -2.49
N LEU A 68 12.30 2.98 -3.24
CA LEU A 68 11.83 4.35 -3.47
C LEU A 68 10.49 4.38 -4.20
N LEU A 69 10.32 3.56 -5.24
CA LEU A 69 9.05 3.47 -5.98
C LEU A 69 7.91 2.93 -5.11
N LEU A 70 8.18 1.92 -4.28
CA LEU A 70 7.20 1.40 -3.33
C LEU A 70 6.82 2.45 -2.27
N ALA A 71 7.78 3.23 -1.78
CA ALA A 71 7.50 4.33 -0.85
C ALA A 71 6.62 5.40 -1.49
N VAL A 72 6.89 5.77 -2.75
CA VAL A 72 6.09 6.75 -3.52
C VAL A 72 4.69 6.22 -3.84
N ALA A 73 4.52 4.91 -4.09
CA ALA A 73 3.22 4.30 -4.30
C ALA A 73 2.30 4.40 -3.06
N GLY A 74 2.89 4.60 -1.88
CA GLY A 74 2.16 4.84 -0.64
C GLY A 74 1.23 3.67 -0.28
N PRO A 75 1.77 2.47 0.02
CA PRO A 75 0.96 1.36 0.51
C PRO A 75 0.35 1.74 1.86
N GLN A 76 -0.98 1.88 1.89
CA GLN A 76 -1.71 2.16 3.12
C GLN A 76 -2.30 0.85 3.63
N TYR A 77 -1.81 0.43 4.80
CA TYR A 77 -2.43 -0.58 5.64
C TYR A 77 -3.31 0.14 6.66
N GLY A 78 -4.59 -0.16 6.67
CA GLY A 78 -5.56 0.45 7.57
C GLY A 78 -6.96 -0.11 7.36
N THR A 79 -7.82 0.13 8.34
CA THR A 79 -9.24 -0.17 8.30
C THR A 79 -9.98 0.98 7.64
N ASP A 80 -10.73 0.70 6.57
CA ASP A 80 -11.65 1.70 6.00
C ASP A 80 -12.80 1.84 6.99
N TRP A 81 -12.89 2.98 7.68
CA TRP A 81 -14.06 3.31 8.48
C TRP A 81 -15.18 3.68 7.51
N GLN A 82 -15.89 2.66 7.02
CA GLN A 82 -17.16 2.89 6.36
C GLN A 82 -18.13 3.37 7.42
N GLU A 83 -18.42 4.67 7.41
CA GLU A 83 -19.63 5.20 8.03
C GLU A 83 -20.81 4.54 7.33
N ALA A 84 -21.25 3.41 7.89
CA ALA A 84 -22.56 2.88 7.58
C ALA A 84 -23.55 3.94 8.06
N ARG A 85 -23.99 4.81 7.15
CA ARG A 85 -25.23 5.56 7.34
C ARG A 85 -26.31 4.49 7.48
N GLN A 86 -26.67 4.16 8.72
CA GLN A 86 -27.90 3.45 8.99
C GLN A 86 -29.01 4.26 8.32
N GLN A 87 -29.54 3.74 7.22
CA GLN A 87 -30.78 4.24 6.64
C GLN A 87 -31.81 4.22 7.77
N GLY A 88 -32.54 5.33 7.93
CA GLY A 88 -33.44 5.55 9.07
C GLY A 88 -34.22 4.29 9.41
N LEU A 89 -34.06 3.81 10.64
CA LEU A 89 -34.87 2.71 11.14
C LEU A 89 -36.29 3.24 11.31
N ASP A 90 -37.24 2.70 10.55
CA ASP A 90 -38.66 2.89 10.81
C ASP A 90 -39.01 2.14 12.10
N VAL A 91 -39.03 2.85 13.22
CA VAL A 91 -39.36 2.29 14.54
C VAL A 91 -40.85 2.47 14.82
N ILE A 92 -41.57 1.36 14.95
CA ILE A 92 -42.97 1.35 15.41
C ILE A 92 -42.98 1.04 16.91
N VAL A 93 -43.51 1.97 17.70
CA VAL A 93 -43.69 1.81 19.15
C VAL A 93 -45.14 1.39 19.42
N ALA A 94 -45.33 0.18 19.96
CA ALA A 94 -46.63 -0.29 20.42
C ALA A 94 -46.72 -0.19 21.95
N ILE A 95 -47.72 0.54 22.46
CA ILE A 95 -47.95 0.74 23.90
C ILE A 95 -49.22 -0.02 24.29
N ASP A 96 -49.13 -0.83 25.36
CA ASP A 96 -50.31 -1.50 25.92
C ASP A 96 -51.28 -0.48 26.56
N THR A 97 -52.57 -0.66 26.31
CA THR A 97 -53.66 0.16 26.88
C THR A 97 -54.57 -0.65 27.79
N SER A 98 -54.13 -1.80 28.28
CA SER A 98 -54.87 -2.63 29.23
C SER A 98 -55.12 -1.92 30.56
N ARG A 99 -56.11 -2.40 31.35
CA ARG A 99 -56.42 -1.84 32.68
C ARG A 99 -55.23 -1.86 33.64
N SER A 100 -54.26 -2.76 33.43
CA SER A 100 -53.03 -2.82 34.22
C SER A 100 -52.14 -1.58 34.04
N MET A 101 -52.26 -0.88 32.91
CA MET A 101 -51.49 0.32 32.60
C MET A 101 -52.01 1.58 33.32
N LEU A 102 -53.19 1.50 33.95
CA LEU A 102 -53.70 2.52 34.87
C LEU A 102 -53.14 2.37 36.29
N ALA A 103 -52.32 1.35 36.55
CA ALA A 103 -51.64 1.19 37.83
C ALA A 103 -50.75 2.40 38.14
N THR A 104 -50.78 2.83 39.41
CA THR A 104 -50.10 4.02 39.93
C THR A 104 -48.87 3.66 40.77
N ASP A 105 -48.34 2.45 40.62
CA ASP A 105 -47.07 2.04 41.21
C ASP A 105 -45.91 2.92 40.72
N ILE A 106 -46.06 3.52 39.53
CA ILE A 106 -45.25 4.61 39.03
C ILE A 106 -46.16 5.82 38.79
N ALA A 107 -45.94 6.92 39.51
CA ALA A 107 -46.72 8.15 39.36
C ALA A 107 -46.47 8.79 37.98
N PRO A 108 -47.50 9.35 37.30
CA PRO A 108 -48.91 9.36 37.69
C PRO A 108 -49.65 8.04 37.42
N ASN A 109 -49.36 7.36 36.30
CA ASN A 109 -49.64 5.94 36.08
C ASN A 109 -48.74 5.44 34.93
N ARG A 110 -48.60 4.12 34.78
CA ARG A 110 -47.71 3.51 33.77
C ARG A 110 -47.99 4.01 32.35
N LEU A 111 -49.26 4.19 31.98
CA LEU A 111 -49.66 4.69 30.66
C LEU A 111 -49.22 6.14 30.42
N ALA A 112 -49.47 7.03 31.38
CA ALA A 112 -49.07 8.43 31.29
C ALA A 112 -47.55 8.58 31.27
N ARG A 113 -46.82 7.71 31.97
CA ARG A 113 -45.35 7.65 31.91
C ARG A 113 -44.83 7.18 30.56
N ALA A 114 -45.44 6.15 29.96
CA ALA A 114 -45.08 5.68 28.62
C ALA A 114 -45.29 6.78 27.56
N LYS A 115 -46.39 7.55 27.68
CA LYS A 115 -46.67 8.70 26.82
C LYS A 115 -45.66 9.84 26.93
N LEU A 116 -45.00 10.00 28.08
CA LEU A 116 -43.98 11.03 28.29
C LEU A 116 -42.58 10.60 27.83
N ALA A 117 -42.34 9.29 27.71
CA ALA A 117 -41.06 8.72 27.30
C ALA A 117 -40.96 8.46 25.78
N THR A 118 -42.09 8.64 25.07
CA THR A 118 -42.17 8.64 23.60
C THR A 118 -42.18 10.08 23.13
#